data_AF-A0A957DKE4-F1
#
_entry.id   AF-A0A957DKE4-F1
#
_cell.length_a   1.000
_cell.length_b   1.000
_cell.length_c   1.000
_cell.angle_alpha   90.00
_cell.angle_beta   90.00
_cell.angle_gamma   90.00
#
_symmetry.space_group_name_H-M   'P 1'
#
loop_
_entity.id
_entity.type
_entity.pdbx_description
1 polymer ?
#
loop_
_entity_poly.entity_id
_entity_poly.type
_entity_poly.pdbx_seq_one_letter_code
_entity_poly.pdbx_strand_id
1 'polypeptide(L)'
;MSQFGPKFKTLRDQTRHPKTNKPLTQQQIADLLLEKIKLVYSHVTISNWERSKTPINQNERELLLALIAILYEHGGCNSLKVANELLEAGNYRTLNTPETNQINPDWLNESEETSDPSPPIEQLLQLPAKAYHALIGRQAEQQQLFEGFQQKMPALFIVGLGGMGKTALAREVAEQVLNAGLFEVIVWTSAKKEKFIDETIENIEQPDYSLDQLFNEIGRQCNRLDILPLPLDEKRDAVKFLLLQTKALIVLDNLESVENAEHLLEEVLAVRGQSQLLITSRHFIPHPLITQIRLGGLSQKQTVQFLRTESKLKGVDSVSQAGEKTLKRIHDATGGAPLALKLVVGQIYWLALEDVLQILADAKFEEQDRDFYRFVFKHSWDLLPLPAQKVLVSMSVFSVTDGGTKEAILQVSRVEQPAFMPALKLLVFMSLVDPSQNLQQKRYTIHQLTQYFVLSDIVKKWG
;
A
#
# COMPACT_ATOMS: atom_id res chain seq x y z
N MET A 1 -21.28 -18.92 -31.87
CA MET A 1 -21.11 -20.38 -32.12
C MET A 1 -20.09 -20.89 -31.12
N SER A 2 -20.34 -22.05 -30.50
CA SER A 2 -19.43 -22.64 -29.49
C SER A 2 -18.02 -22.86 -30.08
N GLN A 3 -17.00 -22.33 -29.41
CA GLN A 3 -15.59 -22.52 -29.78
C GLN A 3 -14.96 -23.76 -29.12
N PHE A 4 -15.77 -24.55 -28.39
CA PHE A 4 -15.34 -25.77 -27.73
C PHE A 4 -14.62 -26.74 -28.68
N GLY A 5 -15.21 -27.06 -29.83
CA GLY A 5 -14.64 -28.03 -30.77
C GLY A 5 -13.23 -27.68 -31.25
N PRO A 6 -13.01 -26.49 -31.83
CA PRO A 6 -11.68 -26.04 -32.24
C PRO A 6 -10.67 -26.02 -31.09
N LYS A 7 -11.08 -25.59 -29.89
CA LYS A 7 -10.19 -25.51 -28.72
C LYS A 7 -9.84 -26.90 -28.19
N PHE A 8 -10.82 -27.81 -28.13
CA PHE A 8 -10.64 -29.21 -27.79
C PHE A 8 -9.67 -29.91 -28.75
N LYS A 9 -9.81 -29.68 -30.06
CA LYS A 9 -8.89 -30.20 -31.07
C LYS A 9 -7.46 -29.72 -30.84
N THR A 10 -7.27 -28.42 -30.61
CA THR A 10 -5.95 -27.83 -30.32
C THR A 10 -5.31 -28.49 -29.10
N LEU A 11 -6.06 -28.67 -28.02
CA LEU A 11 -5.55 -29.33 -26.81
C LEU A 11 -5.22 -30.81 -27.09
N ARG A 12 -6.07 -31.56 -27.79
CA ARG A 12 -5.75 -32.95 -28.20
C ARG A 12 -4.49 -33.03 -29.04
N ASP A 13 -4.29 -32.10 -29.98
CA ASP A 13 -3.09 -32.05 -30.82
C ASP A 13 -1.83 -31.72 -30.01
N GLN A 14 -1.97 -31.12 -28.82
CA GLN A 14 -0.91 -30.88 -27.85
C GLN A 14 -0.69 -32.06 -26.88
N THR A 15 -1.72 -32.88 -26.65
CA THR A 15 -1.65 -34.10 -25.84
C THR A 15 -0.81 -35.19 -26.51
N ARG A 16 0.16 -35.79 -25.80
CA ARG A 16 1.11 -36.76 -26.37
C ARG A 16 0.84 -38.19 -25.89
N HIS A 17 0.81 -39.15 -26.82
CA HIS A 17 0.67 -40.57 -26.48
C HIS A 17 1.94 -41.09 -25.77
N PRO A 18 1.82 -41.72 -24.59
CA PRO A 18 2.97 -42.02 -23.72
C PRO A 18 4.00 -42.98 -24.34
N LYS A 19 3.57 -43.87 -25.26
CA LYS A 19 4.49 -44.83 -25.90
C LYS A 19 5.11 -44.35 -27.21
N THR A 20 4.46 -43.43 -27.92
CA THR A 20 4.84 -43.05 -29.30
C THR A 20 5.23 -41.60 -29.43
N ASN A 21 4.98 -40.79 -28.39
CA ASN A 21 5.17 -39.34 -28.35
C ASN A 21 4.51 -38.57 -29.52
N LYS A 22 3.53 -39.18 -30.18
CA LYS A 22 2.70 -38.56 -31.22
C LYS A 22 1.44 -37.96 -30.59
N PRO A 23 0.81 -36.95 -31.21
CA PRO A 23 -0.48 -36.44 -30.75
C PRO A 23 -1.52 -37.56 -30.60
N LEU A 24 -2.36 -37.50 -29.56
CA LEU A 24 -3.44 -38.48 -29.38
C LEU A 24 -4.41 -38.40 -30.56
N THR A 25 -4.72 -39.53 -31.20
CA THR A 25 -5.73 -39.60 -32.25
C THR A 25 -7.15 -39.55 -31.67
N GLN A 26 -8.14 -39.24 -32.51
CA GLN A 26 -9.56 -39.29 -32.11
C GLN A 26 -9.99 -40.67 -31.62
N GLN A 27 -9.44 -41.75 -32.19
CA GLN A 27 -9.70 -43.12 -31.73
C GLN A 27 -9.10 -43.35 -30.34
N GLN A 28 -7.88 -42.89 -30.08
CA GLN A 28 -7.25 -43.03 -28.77
C GLN A 28 -7.99 -42.27 -27.66
N ILE A 29 -8.55 -41.09 -27.96
CA ILE A 29 -9.43 -40.39 -27.01
C ILE A 29 -10.68 -41.23 -26.70
N ALA A 30 -11.29 -41.85 -27.73
CA ALA A 30 -12.46 -42.70 -27.54
C ALA A 30 -12.13 -43.95 -26.68
N ASP A 31 -10.97 -44.56 -26.90
CA ASP A 31 -10.51 -45.73 -26.12
C ASP A 31 -10.24 -45.34 -24.65
N LEU A 32 -9.60 -44.18 -24.41
CA LEU A 32 -9.35 -43.68 -23.05
C LEU A 32 -10.63 -43.28 -22.31
N LEU A 33 -11.64 -42.78 -23.01
CA LEU A 33 -12.97 -42.54 -22.42
C LEU A 33 -13.65 -43.85 -22.01
N LEU A 34 -13.56 -44.91 -22.83
CA LEU A 34 -14.07 -46.22 -22.47
C LEU A 34 -13.37 -46.76 -21.21
N GLU A 35 -12.06 -46.56 -21.09
CA GLU A 35 -11.33 -46.99 -19.89
C GLU A 35 -11.74 -46.20 -18.64
N LYS A 36 -11.87 -44.87 -18.74
CA LYS A 36 -12.07 -43.95 -17.61
C LYS A 36 -13.52 -43.91 -17.10
N ILE A 37 -14.50 -43.84 -18.00
CA ILE A 37 -15.93 -43.69 -17.62
C ILE A 37 -16.81 -44.84 -18.10
N LYS A 38 -16.24 -45.89 -18.70
CA LYS A 38 -16.95 -47.10 -19.18
C LYS A 38 -18.04 -46.83 -20.22
N LEU A 39 -17.99 -45.68 -20.88
CA LEU A 39 -18.89 -45.30 -21.97
C LEU A 39 -18.20 -45.46 -23.33
N VAL A 40 -18.90 -46.04 -24.29
CA VAL A 40 -18.39 -46.29 -25.65
C VAL A 40 -18.68 -45.09 -26.54
N TYR A 41 -17.63 -44.45 -27.04
CA TYR A 41 -17.71 -43.42 -28.06
C TYR A 41 -16.95 -43.87 -29.32
N SER A 42 -17.35 -43.35 -30.48
CA SER A 42 -16.62 -43.59 -31.73
C SER A 42 -15.69 -42.43 -32.05
N HIS A 43 -14.62 -42.66 -32.82
CA HIS A 43 -13.78 -41.57 -33.33
C HIS A 43 -14.59 -40.55 -34.16
N VAL A 44 -15.69 -40.98 -34.81
CA VAL A 44 -16.62 -40.10 -35.53
C VAL A 44 -17.31 -39.14 -34.56
N THR A 45 -17.70 -39.62 -33.37
CA THR A 45 -18.29 -38.79 -32.32
C THR A 45 -17.30 -37.72 -31.86
N ILE A 46 -16.05 -38.10 -31.58
CA ILE A 46 -14.97 -37.16 -31.21
C ILE A 46 -14.74 -36.13 -32.34
N SER A 47 -14.71 -36.58 -33.60
CA SER A 47 -14.58 -35.71 -34.77
C SER A 47 -15.73 -34.69 -34.90
N ASN A 48 -16.95 -35.10 -34.56
CA ASN A 48 -18.10 -34.21 -34.56
C ASN A 48 -18.04 -33.18 -33.42
N TRP A 49 -17.49 -33.55 -32.26
CA TRP A 49 -17.21 -32.61 -31.16
C TRP A 49 -16.18 -31.57 -31.57
N GLU A 50 -15.06 -31.98 -32.15
CA GLU A 50 -13.99 -31.07 -32.63
C GLU A 50 -14.45 -30.10 -33.71
N ARG A 51 -15.42 -30.51 -34.53
CA ARG A 51 -16.01 -29.67 -35.58
C ARG A 51 -17.20 -28.85 -35.09
N SER A 52 -17.50 -28.88 -33.79
CA SER A 52 -18.69 -28.27 -33.17
C SER A 52 -20.02 -28.68 -33.83
N LYS A 53 -20.10 -29.88 -34.43
CA LYS A 53 -21.31 -30.39 -35.10
C LYS A 53 -22.33 -30.96 -34.12
N THR A 54 -21.86 -31.64 -33.07
CA THR A 54 -22.71 -32.22 -32.03
C THR A 54 -22.17 -31.80 -30.66
N PRO A 55 -22.60 -30.67 -30.09
CA PRO A 55 -22.08 -30.23 -28.79
C PRO A 55 -22.41 -31.26 -27.69
N ILE A 56 -21.49 -31.43 -26.73
CA ILE A 56 -21.72 -32.29 -25.55
C ILE A 56 -22.82 -31.65 -24.70
N ASN A 57 -23.76 -32.45 -24.20
CA ASN A 57 -24.86 -31.92 -23.39
C ASN A 57 -24.33 -31.43 -22.03
N GLN A 58 -24.86 -30.32 -21.50
CA GLN A 58 -24.48 -29.81 -20.17
C GLN A 58 -24.71 -30.83 -19.05
N ASN A 59 -25.65 -31.75 -19.23
CA ASN A 59 -25.93 -32.83 -18.28
C ASN A 59 -24.88 -33.96 -18.31
N GLU A 60 -24.04 -34.03 -19.35
CA GLU A 60 -22.94 -35.00 -19.47
C GLU A 60 -21.68 -34.46 -18.77
N ARG A 61 -21.82 -34.00 -17.51
CA ARG A 61 -20.72 -33.38 -16.76
C ARG A 61 -19.55 -34.33 -16.54
N GLU A 62 -19.85 -35.59 -16.26
CA GLU A 62 -18.84 -36.64 -16.07
C GLU A 62 -17.98 -36.86 -17.32
N LEU A 63 -18.56 -36.76 -18.52
CA LEU A 63 -17.83 -36.83 -19.78
C LEU A 63 -16.88 -35.64 -19.95
N LEU A 64 -17.32 -34.42 -19.60
CA LEU A 64 -16.47 -33.22 -19.67
C LEU A 64 -15.28 -33.31 -18.70
N LEU A 65 -15.50 -33.80 -17.48
CA LEU A 65 -14.44 -34.02 -16.49
C LEU A 65 -13.47 -35.10 -16.97
N ALA A 66 -13.98 -36.19 -17.56
CA ALA A 66 -13.14 -37.25 -18.10
C ALA A 66 -12.26 -36.77 -19.26
N LEU A 67 -12.78 -35.93 -20.16
CA LEU A 67 -12.00 -35.33 -21.23
C LEU A 67 -10.88 -34.45 -20.70
N ILE A 68 -11.15 -33.58 -19.72
CA ILE A 68 -10.14 -32.70 -19.12
C ILE A 68 -9.07 -33.54 -18.40
N ALA A 69 -9.47 -34.56 -17.66
CA ALA A 69 -8.54 -35.47 -17.00
C ALA A 69 -7.63 -36.20 -18.01
N ILE A 70 -8.18 -36.71 -19.12
CA ILE A 70 -7.39 -37.36 -20.19
C ILE A 70 -6.40 -36.37 -20.82
N LEU A 71 -6.84 -35.13 -21.08
CA LEU A 71 -5.96 -34.10 -21.64
C LEU A 71 -4.83 -33.73 -20.67
N TYR A 72 -5.11 -33.67 -19.36
CA TYR A 72 -4.11 -33.41 -18.32
C TYR A 72 -3.12 -34.57 -18.16
N GLU A 73 -3.61 -35.80 -17.99
CA GLU A 73 -2.79 -37.02 -17.78
C GLU A 73 -1.77 -37.24 -18.91
N HIS A 74 -2.05 -36.72 -20.09
CA HIS A 74 -1.19 -36.83 -21.27
C HIS A 74 -0.62 -35.48 -21.76
N GLY A 75 -0.63 -34.45 -20.90
CA GLY A 75 0.16 -33.21 -21.04
C GLY A 75 -0.38 -32.16 -22.03
N GLY A 76 -1.65 -32.25 -22.44
CA GLY A 76 -2.31 -31.26 -23.30
C GLY A 76 -3.15 -30.22 -22.56
N CYS A 77 -3.49 -30.42 -21.29
CA CYS A 77 -4.19 -29.46 -20.44
C CYS A 77 -3.45 -29.33 -19.12
N ASN A 78 -2.57 -28.33 -18.99
CA ASN A 78 -1.58 -28.32 -17.90
C ASN A 78 -1.94 -27.40 -16.73
N SER A 79 -3.06 -26.68 -16.76
CA SER A 79 -3.47 -25.78 -15.68
C SER A 79 -4.99 -25.65 -15.54
N LEU A 80 -5.44 -25.21 -14.37
CA LEU A 80 -6.85 -24.90 -14.09
C LEU A 80 -7.42 -23.88 -15.09
N LYS A 81 -6.59 -22.89 -15.45
CA LYS A 81 -6.95 -21.85 -16.41
C LYS A 81 -7.29 -22.46 -17.77
N VAL A 82 -6.42 -23.31 -18.32
CA VAL A 82 -6.64 -23.97 -19.62
C VAL A 82 -7.88 -24.86 -19.59
N ALA A 83 -8.12 -25.57 -18.48
CA ALA A 83 -9.31 -26.40 -18.30
C ALA A 83 -10.61 -25.57 -18.29
N ASN A 84 -10.65 -24.49 -17.51
CA ASN A 84 -11.80 -23.59 -17.43
C ASN A 84 -12.05 -22.86 -18.76
N GLU A 85 -10.98 -22.44 -19.41
CA GLU A 85 -11.00 -21.82 -20.73
C GLU A 85 -11.57 -22.73 -21.83
N LEU A 86 -11.38 -24.06 -21.72
CA LEU A 86 -12.02 -25.04 -22.60
C LEU A 86 -13.52 -25.15 -22.30
N LEU A 87 -13.90 -25.21 -21.01
CA LEU A 87 -15.30 -25.32 -20.57
C LEU A 87 -16.11 -24.07 -20.97
N GLU A 88 -15.57 -22.88 -20.75
CA GLU A 88 -16.19 -21.61 -21.12
C GLU A 88 -16.38 -21.49 -22.63
N ALA A 89 -15.44 -21.97 -23.44
CA ALA A 89 -15.58 -22.00 -24.90
C ALA A 89 -16.80 -22.83 -25.37
N GLY A 90 -17.28 -23.75 -24.52
CA GLY A 90 -18.48 -24.55 -24.72
C GLY A 90 -19.73 -24.08 -23.98
N ASN A 91 -19.67 -22.93 -23.30
CA ASN A 91 -20.70 -22.45 -22.37
C ASN A 91 -21.02 -23.48 -21.26
N TYR A 92 -20.02 -24.18 -20.76
CA TYR A 92 -20.11 -25.06 -19.61
C TYR A 92 -19.64 -24.34 -18.34
N ARG A 93 -20.14 -24.76 -17.18
CA ARG A 93 -19.65 -24.26 -15.88
C ARG A 93 -18.17 -24.61 -15.71
N THR A 94 -17.38 -23.68 -15.19
CA THR A 94 -15.99 -23.90 -14.76
C THR A 94 -15.90 -24.97 -13.66
N LEU A 95 -14.70 -25.54 -13.46
CA LEU A 95 -14.46 -26.54 -12.40
C LEU A 95 -14.64 -25.90 -11.02
N ASN A 96 -15.37 -26.58 -10.13
CA ASN A 96 -15.38 -26.22 -8.70
C ASN A 96 -14.26 -26.94 -7.94
N THR A 97 -14.04 -26.59 -6.68
CA THR A 97 -12.96 -27.16 -5.85
C THR A 97 -12.99 -28.70 -5.79
N PRO A 98 -14.13 -29.38 -5.59
CA PRO A 98 -14.18 -30.85 -5.67
C PRO A 98 -13.77 -31.42 -7.04
N GLU A 99 -14.26 -30.83 -8.13
CA GLU A 99 -13.94 -31.27 -9.50
C GLU A 99 -12.46 -31.03 -9.84
N THR A 100 -11.89 -29.91 -9.39
CA THR A 100 -10.46 -29.62 -9.54
C THR A 100 -9.62 -30.63 -8.76
N ASN A 101 -9.96 -30.90 -7.50
CA ASN A 101 -9.27 -31.91 -6.69
C ASN A 101 -9.34 -33.33 -7.28
N GLN A 102 -10.41 -33.65 -8.00
CA GLN A 102 -10.54 -34.94 -8.69
C GLN A 102 -9.59 -35.06 -9.89
N ILE A 103 -9.28 -33.94 -10.57
CA ILE A 103 -8.45 -33.94 -11.78
C ILE A 103 -6.98 -33.72 -11.42
N ASN A 104 -6.67 -32.63 -10.72
CA ASN A 104 -5.35 -32.35 -10.18
C ASN A 104 -5.47 -31.39 -8.98
N PRO A 105 -5.20 -31.83 -7.74
CA PRO A 105 -5.24 -30.95 -6.57
C PRO A 105 -4.20 -29.82 -6.64
N ASP A 106 -3.08 -30.01 -7.34
CA ASP A 106 -2.02 -29.00 -7.45
C ASP A 106 -2.46 -27.75 -8.22
N TRP A 107 -3.49 -27.86 -9.05
CA TRP A 107 -4.09 -26.72 -9.77
C TRP A 107 -4.73 -25.66 -8.88
N LEU A 108 -5.07 -25.99 -7.62
CA LEU A 108 -5.53 -25.03 -6.63
C LEU A 108 -4.37 -24.29 -5.95
N ASN A 109 -3.16 -24.88 -5.99
CA ASN A 109 -1.94 -24.28 -5.48
C ASN A 109 -1.24 -23.44 -6.56
N GLU A 110 -1.35 -23.85 -7.83
CA GLU A 110 -0.81 -23.13 -9.00
C GLU A 110 -1.53 -21.79 -9.30
N SER A 111 -2.70 -21.51 -8.71
CA SER A 111 -3.35 -20.20 -8.82
C SER A 111 -2.60 -19.06 -8.11
N GLU A 112 -1.51 -19.35 -7.39
CA GLU A 112 -0.60 -18.34 -6.83
C GLU A 112 0.63 -18.06 -7.72
N GLU A 113 0.89 -18.88 -8.74
CA GLU A 113 2.08 -18.76 -9.59
C GLU A 113 1.69 -18.66 -11.08
N THR A 114 1.22 -17.50 -11.52
CA THR A 114 1.69 -16.78 -12.74
C THR A 114 0.71 -15.70 -13.21
N SER A 115 1.25 -14.49 -13.40
CA SER A 115 0.73 -13.30 -14.13
C SER A 115 -0.09 -12.24 -13.38
N ASP A 116 0.50 -11.62 -12.36
CA ASP A 116 1.00 -10.22 -12.33
C ASP A 116 1.83 -10.11 -11.03
N PRO A 117 2.84 -9.23 -10.89
CA PRO A 117 3.60 -9.14 -9.65
C PRO A 117 2.76 -8.39 -8.61
N SER A 118 1.75 -9.06 -8.07
CA SER A 118 1.22 -8.67 -6.77
C SER A 118 2.27 -9.13 -5.76
N PRO A 119 2.85 -8.23 -4.95
CA PRO A 119 3.79 -8.64 -3.93
C PRO A 119 3.11 -9.66 -3.02
N PRO A 120 3.87 -10.60 -2.42
CA PRO A 120 3.36 -11.41 -1.34
C PRO A 120 2.64 -10.50 -0.33
N ILE A 121 1.42 -10.86 0.08
CA ILE A 121 0.61 -10.08 1.03
C ILE A 121 1.44 -9.72 2.28
N GLU A 122 2.34 -10.62 2.69
CA GLU A 122 3.31 -10.42 3.77
C GLU A 122 4.22 -9.21 3.59
N GLN A 123 4.65 -8.89 2.36
CA GLN A 123 5.50 -7.72 2.08
C GLN A 123 4.69 -6.42 2.04
N LEU A 124 3.44 -6.47 1.56
CA LEU A 124 2.52 -5.32 1.67
C LEU A 124 2.14 -5.02 3.12
N LEU A 125 2.14 -6.04 3.99
CA LEU A 125 1.94 -5.87 5.44
C LEU A 125 3.12 -5.18 6.13
N GLN A 126 4.31 -5.15 5.54
CA GLN A 126 5.49 -4.44 6.08
C GLN A 126 5.48 -2.94 5.79
N LEU A 127 4.69 -2.50 4.79
CA LEU A 127 4.57 -1.08 4.50
C LEU A 127 3.63 -0.38 5.48
N PRO A 128 3.91 0.88 5.88
CA PRO A 128 2.98 1.66 6.67
C PRO A 128 1.60 1.72 6.03
N ALA A 129 0.55 1.73 6.85
CA ALA A 129 -0.82 1.81 6.34
C ALA A 129 -1.04 3.15 5.60
N LYS A 130 -1.84 3.14 4.52
CA LYS A 130 -2.22 4.37 3.83
C LYS A 130 -3.11 5.23 4.74
N ALA A 131 -2.56 6.35 5.21
CA ALA A 131 -3.27 7.38 5.98
C ALA A 131 -4.03 8.39 5.07
N TYR A 132 -4.31 8.00 3.83
CA TYR A 132 -4.99 8.81 2.82
C TYR A 132 -5.80 7.91 1.89
N HIS A 133 -6.84 8.45 1.27
CA HIS A 133 -7.72 7.71 0.37
C HIS A 133 -7.14 7.56 -1.05
N ALA A 134 -6.53 8.63 -1.57
CA ALA A 134 -5.89 8.64 -2.88
C ALA A 134 -4.74 9.66 -2.90
N LEU A 135 -3.66 9.36 -3.62
CA LEU A 135 -2.59 10.32 -3.87
C LEU A 135 -2.91 11.17 -5.10
N ILE A 136 -3.23 12.44 -4.89
CA ILE A 136 -3.68 13.35 -5.95
C ILE A 136 -2.55 14.29 -6.35
N GLY A 137 -2.32 14.41 -7.66
CA GLY A 137 -1.48 15.47 -8.23
C GLY A 137 0.03 15.26 -8.06
N ARG A 138 0.48 14.02 -7.87
CA ARG A 138 1.92 13.69 -7.72
C ARG A 138 2.44 12.75 -8.81
N GLN A 139 1.75 12.67 -9.94
CA GLN A 139 2.08 11.71 -10.99
C GLN A 139 3.47 11.95 -11.59
N ALA A 140 3.89 13.22 -11.72
CA ALA A 140 5.20 13.56 -12.26
C ALA A 140 6.32 13.13 -11.29
N GLU A 141 6.18 13.43 -10.00
CA GLU A 141 7.15 13.06 -8.98
C GLU A 141 7.19 11.54 -8.75
N GLN A 142 6.04 10.87 -8.80
CA GLN A 142 5.96 9.39 -8.79
C GLN A 142 6.75 8.79 -9.95
N GLN A 143 6.52 9.28 -11.17
CA GLN A 143 7.20 8.79 -12.36
C GLN A 143 8.72 9.03 -12.27
N GLN A 144 9.13 10.22 -11.85
CA GLN A 144 10.55 10.57 -11.67
C GLN A 144 11.23 9.64 -10.65
N LEU A 145 10.57 9.36 -9.53
CA LEU A 145 11.07 8.44 -8.52
C LEU A 145 11.19 7.01 -9.07
N PHE A 146 10.15 6.52 -9.74
CA PHE A 146 10.12 5.18 -10.33
C PHE A 146 11.23 4.99 -11.37
N GLU A 147 11.41 5.96 -12.28
CA GLU A 147 12.48 5.96 -13.28
C GLU A 147 13.87 5.99 -12.62
N GLY A 148 14.05 6.80 -11.57
CA GLY A 148 15.30 6.82 -10.80
C GLY A 148 15.64 5.45 -10.21
N PHE A 149 14.63 4.71 -9.73
CA PHE A 149 14.84 3.35 -9.25
C PHE A 149 15.17 2.37 -10.37
N GLN A 150 14.49 2.44 -11.52
CA GLN A 150 14.81 1.61 -12.69
C GLN A 150 16.24 1.85 -13.21
N GLN A 151 16.71 3.09 -13.15
CA GLN A 151 18.08 3.48 -13.51
C GLN A 151 19.12 3.14 -12.45
N LYS A 152 18.73 2.43 -11.37
CA LYS A 152 19.61 2.02 -10.27
C LYS A 152 20.31 3.19 -9.56
N MET A 153 19.65 4.36 -9.48
CA MET A 153 20.19 5.48 -8.70
C MET A 153 20.37 5.06 -7.23
N PRO A 154 21.54 5.27 -6.60
CA PRO A 154 21.81 4.76 -5.26
C PRO A 154 20.83 5.25 -4.20
N ALA A 155 20.42 6.52 -4.30
CA ALA A 155 19.51 7.15 -3.36
C ALA A 155 18.72 8.29 -4.01
N LEU A 156 17.42 8.31 -3.73
CA LEU A 156 16.50 9.38 -4.08
C LEU A 156 16.02 10.07 -2.82
N PHE A 157 16.01 11.41 -2.81
CA PHE A 157 15.71 12.20 -1.63
C PHE A 157 14.56 13.16 -1.90
N ILE A 158 13.40 12.87 -1.31
CA ILE A 158 12.23 13.74 -1.35
C ILE A 158 12.38 14.82 -0.28
N VAL A 159 12.65 16.05 -0.71
CA VAL A 159 12.73 17.21 0.18
C VAL A 159 11.50 18.09 0.03
N GLY A 160 11.02 18.68 1.12
CA GLY A 160 9.94 19.64 1.07
C GLY A 160 9.39 19.97 2.45
N LEU A 161 8.64 21.05 2.51
CA LEU A 161 8.02 21.56 3.73
C LEU A 161 7.04 20.54 4.37
N GLY A 162 6.67 20.79 5.62
CA GLY A 162 5.71 19.99 6.38
C GLY A 162 4.33 19.92 5.69
N GLY A 163 3.70 18.74 5.69
CA GLY A 163 2.37 18.57 5.12
C GLY A 163 2.29 18.56 3.59
N MET A 164 3.42 18.56 2.88
CA MET A 164 3.48 18.50 1.40
C MET A 164 3.16 17.12 0.80
N GLY A 165 3.11 16.07 1.63
CA GLY A 165 2.81 14.70 1.21
C GLY A 165 4.03 13.83 0.87
N LYS A 166 5.21 14.13 1.42
CA LYS A 166 6.45 13.36 1.18
C LYS A 166 6.30 11.88 1.54
N THR A 167 5.84 11.58 2.76
CA THR A 167 5.58 10.21 3.23
C THR A 167 4.54 9.49 2.38
N ALA A 168 3.46 10.19 1.97
CA ALA A 168 2.44 9.62 1.10
C ALA A 168 3.00 9.25 -0.28
N LEU A 169 3.81 10.13 -0.87
CA LEU A 169 4.51 9.88 -2.13
C LEU A 169 5.50 8.72 -2.01
N ALA A 170 6.34 8.71 -0.97
CA ALA A 170 7.28 7.63 -0.72
C ALA A 170 6.57 6.28 -0.56
N ARG A 171 5.42 6.27 0.13
CA ARG A 171 4.61 5.08 0.35
C ARG A 171 3.98 4.55 -0.93
N GLU A 172 3.43 5.41 -1.79
CA GLU A 172 2.91 4.97 -3.10
C GLU A 172 4.02 4.42 -3.99
N VAL A 173 5.17 5.10 -4.04
CA VAL A 173 6.28 4.64 -4.87
C VAL A 173 6.86 3.33 -4.35
N ALA A 174 7.02 3.16 -3.04
CA ALA A 174 7.50 1.91 -2.44
C ALA A 174 6.62 0.71 -2.85
N GLU A 175 5.30 0.87 -2.81
CA GLU A 175 4.38 -0.16 -3.30
C GLU A 175 4.46 -0.34 -4.81
N GLN A 176 4.55 0.75 -5.58
CA GLN A 176 4.67 0.68 -7.03
C GLN A 176 5.93 -0.09 -7.47
N VAL A 177 7.09 0.16 -6.86
CA VAL A 177 8.33 -0.52 -7.21
C VAL A 177 8.36 -1.97 -6.75
N LEU A 178 7.69 -2.27 -5.63
CA LEU A 178 7.50 -3.64 -5.14
C LEU A 178 6.60 -4.43 -6.09
N ASN A 179 5.44 -3.87 -6.47
CA ASN A 179 4.53 -4.44 -7.46
C ASN A 179 5.17 -4.57 -8.84
N ALA A 180 6.18 -3.77 -9.16
CA ALA A 180 6.92 -3.89 -10.41
C ALA A 180 8.06 -4.93 -10.35
N GLY A 181 8.26 -5.59 -9.21
CA GLY A 181 9.35 -6.54 -8.98
C GLY A 181 10.74 -5.89 -9.05
N LEU A 182 10.84 -4.57 -8.83
CA LEU A 182 12.14 -3.89 -8.84
C LEU A 182 12.94 -4.19 -7.58
N PHE A 183 12.28 -4.51 -6.47
CA PHE A 183 12.92 -4.87 -5.20
C PHE A 183 12.27 -6.13 -4.65
N GLU A 184 13.06 -6.93 -3.95
CA GLU A 184 12.60 -8.15 -3.28
C GLU A 184 11.92 -7.85 -1.95
N VAL A 185 12.30 -6.74 -1.30
CA VAL A 185 11.77 -6.34 0.01
C VAL A 185 11.83 -4.83 0.16
N ILE A 186 10.88 -4.26 0.89
CA ILE A 186 10.93 -2.86 1.31
C ILE A 186 11.26 -2.85 2.80
N VAL A 187 12.35 -2.17 3.16
CA VAL A 187 12.66 -1.87 4.56
C VAL A 187 12.19 -0.45 4.84
N TRP A 188 11.07 -0.30 5.55
CA TRP A 188 10.57 1.01 5.93
C TRP A 188 10.93 1.35 7.37
N THR A 189 11.66 2.44 7.57
CA THR A 189 11.92 2.99 8.90
C THR A 189 11.51 4.46 8.94
N SER A 190 10.91 4.90 10.05
CA SER A 190 10.54 6.30 10.27
C SER A 190 11.19 6.83 11.53
N ALA A 191 11.85 7.97 11.42
CA ALA A 191 12.51 8.60 12.55
C ALA A 191 11.48 8.98 13.63
N LYS A 192 11.70 8.45 14.83
CA LYS A 192 10.85 8.65 16.01
C LYS A 192 11.40 9.81 16.82
N LYS A 193 10.50 10.69 17.29
CA LYS A 193 10.75 11.54 18.45
C LYS A 193 9.75 11.15 19.51
N GLU A 194 10.28 10.55 20.58
CA GLU A 194 9.72 10.43 21.93
C GLU A 194 8.70 9.30 22.18
N LYS A 195 8.97 8.54 23.26
CA LYS A 195 8.02 7.67 23.96
C LYS A 195 7.53 8.39 25.21
N PHE A 196 6.23 8.34 25.46
CA PHE A 196 5.69 8.61 26.79
C PHE A 196 6.03 7.45 27.72
N ILE A 197 6.70 7.73 28.83
CA ILE A 197 6.79 6.83 29.97
C ILE A 197 6.18 7.57 31.16
N ASP A 198 5.11 7.01 31.72
CA ASP A 198 4.43 7.36 32.99
C ASP A 198 4.38 8.85 33.40
N GLU A 199 3.22 9.49 33.17
CA GLU A 199 2.73 10.78 33.73
C GLU A 199 3.70 11.99 33.79
N THR A 200 4.91 11.85 33.25
CA THR A 200 5.96 12.85 33.15
C THR A 200 6.53 12.83 31.75
N ILE A 201 6.61 14.01 31.13
CA ILE A 201 7.34 14.20 29.88
C ILE A 201 8.82 14.22 30.26
N GLU A 202 9.41 13.04 30.49
CA GLU A 202 10.86 12.96 30.45
C GLU A 202 11.28 13.01 28.98
N ASN A 203 11.97 14.08 28.60
CA ASN A 203 12.79 14.12 27.39
C ASN A 203 13.83 13.01 27.55
N ILE A 204 13.51 11.80 27.08
CA ILE A 204 14.52 10.76 26.96
C ILE A 204 15.45 11.24 25.84
N GLU A 205 16.60 11.80 26.22
CA GLU A 205 17.69 12.27 25.35
C GLU A 205 18.37 11.12 24.57
N GLN A 206 17.71 9.98 24.37
CA GLN A 206 18.25 8.90 23.57
C GLN A 206 17.55 8.90 22.21
N PRO A 207 18.26 9.21 21.11
CA PRO A 207 17.67 9.23 19.79
C PRO A 207 17.17 7.82 19.46
N ASP A 208 15.86 7.72 19.30
CA ASP A 208 15.09 6.53 18.96
C ASP A 208 15.29 6.15 17.46
N TYR A 209 16.46 6.52 16.92
CA TYR A 209 16.89 6.35 15.54
C TYR A 209 18.43 6.31 15.40
N SER A 210 19.07 5.32 16.02
CA SER A 210 20.51 5.07 15.87
C SER A 210 20.82 4.16 14.67
N LEU A 211 22.08 4.12 14.24
CA LEU A 211 22.55 3.15 13.23
C LEU A 211 22.27 1.70 13.64
N ASP A 212 22.44 1.39 14.93
CA ASP A 212 22.13 0.06 15.47
C ASP A 212 20.67 -0.32 15.25
N GLN A 213 19.75 0.60 15.57
CA GLN A 213 18.32 0.38 15.38
C GLN A 213 17.93 0.25 13.90
N LEU A 214 18.54 1.05 13.02
CA LEU A 214 18.31 0.91 11.59
C LEU A 214 18.77 -0.46 11.08
N PHE A 215 19.95 -0.93 11.50
CA PHE A 215 20.42 -2.26 11.14
C PHE A 215 19.56 -3.37 11.73
N ASN A 216 19.03 -3.20 12.94
CA ASN A 216 18.05 -4.13 13.51
C ASN A 216 16.78 -4.18 12.67
N GLU A 217 16.31 -3.03 12.19
CA GLU A 217 15.10 -2.94 11.38
C GLU A 217 15.29 -3.57 9.99
N ILE A 218 16.46 -3.37 9.37
CA ILE A 218 16.86 -4.08 8.14
C ILE A 218 16.87 -5.59 8.39
N GLY A 219 17.51 -6.05 9.46
CA GLY A 219 17.53 -7.47 9.83
C GLY A 219 16.13 -8.03 10.03
N ARG A 220 15.26 -7.30 10.74
CA ARG A 220 13.89 -7.72 11.02
C ARG A 220 13.02 -7.82 9.77
N GLN A 221 12.99 -6.79 8.93
CA GLN A 221 12.13 -6.75 7.74
C GLN A 221 12.63 -7.70 6.64
N CYS A 222 13.94 -7.98 6.60
CA CYS A 222 14.53 -9.00 5.73
C CYS A 222 14.50 -10.43 6.33
N ASN A 223 13.81 -10.65 7.46
CA ASN A 223 13.71 -11.95 8.14
C ASN A 223 15.06 -12.59 8.54
N ARG A 224 16.02 -11.75 8.95
CA ARG A 224 17.36 -12.10 9.47
C ARG A 224 17.50 -11.70 10.93
N LEU A 225 16.72 -12.36 11.78
CA LEU A 225 16.68 -12.09 13.22
C LEU A 225 18.00 -12.37 13.94
N ASP A 226 18.89 -13.17 13.32
CA ASP A 226 20.25 -13.45 13.79
C ASP A 226 21.16 -12.20 13.82
N ILE A 227 20.81 -11.13 13.09
CA ILE A 227 21.55 -9.87 13.04
C ILE A 227 21.31 -9.02 14.30
N LEU A 228 20.11 -9.06 14.88
CA LEU A 228 19.69 -8.19 15.99
C LEU A 228 20.60 -8.26 17.23
N PRO A 229 21.00 -9.44 17.72
CA PRO A 229 21.82 -9.54 18.93
C PRO A 229 23.29 -9.17 18.71
N LEU A 230 23.73 -8.95 17.46
CA LEU A 230 25.14 -8.67 17.18
C LEU A 230 25.57 -7.29 17.72
N PRO A 231 26.83 -7.14 18.14
CA PRO A 231 27.44 -5.81 18.35
C PRO A 231 27.43 -4.98 17.05
N LEU A 232 27.41 -3.66 17.16
CA LEU A 232 27.24 -2.75 16.01
C LEU A 232 28.23 -3.00 14.85
N ASP A 233 29.51 -3.26 15.14
CA ASP A 233 30.53 -3.50 14.11
C ASP A 233 30.27 -4.81 13.35
N GLU A 234 29.97 -5.90 14.07
CA GLU A 234 29.63 -7.19 13.45
C GLU A 234 28.28 -7.11 12.71
N LYS A 235 27.33 -6.36 13.26
CA LYS A 235 26.02 -6.10 12.68
C LYS A 235 26.14 -5.37 11.34
N ARG A 236 27.03 -4.37 11.26
CA ARG A 236 27.32 -3.63 10.03
C ARG A 236 27.79 -4.56 8.92
N ASP A 237 28.72 -5.46 9.21
CA ASP A 237 29.22 -6.43 8.23
C ASP A 237 28.15 -7.45 7.83
N ALA A 238 27.34 -7.92 8.78
CA ALA A 238 26.21 -8.81 8.50
C ALA A 238 25.15 -8.16 7.60
N VAL A 239 24.78 -6.90 7.87
CA VAL A 239 23.87 -6.12 7.02
C VAL A 239 24.46 -5.91 5.64
N LYS A 240 25.74 -5.56 5.55
CA LYS A 240 26.41 -5.41 4.26
C LYS A 240 26.36 -6.71 3.44
N PHE A 241 26.63 -7.85 4.05
CA PHE A 241 26.55 -9.15 3.39
C PHE A 241 25.12 -9.47 2.92
N LEU A 242 24.12 -9.19 3.78
CA LEU A 242 22.71 -9.35 3.44
C LEU A 242 22.31 -8.51 2.23
N LEU A 243 22.63 -7.21 2.23
CA LEU A 243 22.24 -6.29 1.15
C LEU A 243 23.05 -6.46 -0.14
N LEU A 244 24.12 -7.25 -0.12
CA LEU A 244 24.80 -7.73 -1.34
C LEU A 244 24.01 -8.85 -2.02
N GLN A 245 23.22 -9.62 -1.27
CA GLN A 245 22.46 -10.77 -1.77
C GLN A 245 20.97 -10.45 -1.99
N THR A 246 20.43 -9.49 -1.26
CA THR A 246 19.02 -9.09 -1.31
C THR A 246 18.88 -7.69 -1.89
N LYS A 247 18.04 -7.54 -2.92
CA LYS A 247 17.74 -6.23 -3.50
C LYS A 247 16.60 -5.53 -2.75
N ALA A 248 16.94 -4.74 -1.72
CA ALA A 248 15.97 -4.00 -0.93
C ALA A 248 15.78 -2.54 -1.39
N LEU A 249 14.59 -1.98 -1.15
CA LEU A 249 14.42 -0.53 -1.05
C LEU A 249 14.43 -0.15 0.43
N ILE A 250 15.39 0.67 0.85
CA ILE A 250 15.48 1.17 2.22
C ILE A 250 14.85 2.55 2.27
N VAL A 251 13.70 2.68 2.93
CA VAL A 251 12.99 3.95 3.10
C VAL A 251 13.33 4.56 4.45
N LEU A 252 13.97 5.73 4.44
CA LEU A 252 14.28 6.55 5.61
C LEU A 252 13.31 7.74 5.67
N ASP A 253 12.22 7.59 6.40
CA ASP A 253 11.16 8.61 6.50
C ASP A 253 11.39 9.58 7.67
N ASN A 254 11.14 10.87 7.44
CA ASN A 254 11.26 11.97 8.41
C ASN A 254 12.68 12.18 8.98
N LEU A 255 13.70 12.07 8.14
CA LEU A 255 15.10 12.13 8.56
C LEU A 255 15.49 13.44 9.28
N GLU A 256 14.72 14.53 9.15
CA GLU A 256 14.98 15.79 9.86
C GLU A 256 14.98 15.66 11.40
N SER A 257 14.46 14.57 11.95
CA SER A 257 14.43 14.36 13.40
C SER A 257 15.63 13.56 13.92
N VAL A 258 16.52 13.10 13.04
CA VAL A 258 17.69 12.29 13.39
C VAL A 258 18.89 13.19 13.66
N GLU A 259 19.55 12.99 14.79
CA GLU A 259 20.84 13.63 15.07
C GLU A 259 21.95 12.96 14.25
N ASN A 260 22.88 13.74 13.71
CA ASN A 260 23.94 13.26 12.82
C ASN A 260 23.40 12.46 11.62
N ALA A 261 22.32 12.95 11.02
CA ALA A 261 21.69 12.33 9.85
C ALA A 261 22.65 12.16 8.67
N GLU A 262 23.63 13.05 8.51
CA GLU A 262 24.70 12.92 7.51
C GLU A 262 25.48 11.61 7.68
N HIS A 263 25.97 11.35 8.90
CA HIS A 263 26.74 10.15 9.22
C HIS A 263 25.90 8.88 9.04
N LEU A 264 24.63 8.91 9.47
CA LEU A 264 23.72 7.78 9.25
C LEU A 264 23.55 7.48 7.75
N LEU A 265 23.35 8.52 6.92
CA LEU A 265 23.23 8.35 5.47
C LEU A 265 24.52 7.79 4.85
N GLU A 266 25.69 8.30 5.25
CA GLU A 266 26.99 7.81 4.76
C GLU A 266 27.16 6.32 5.04
N GLU A 267 26.89 5.88 6.27
CA GLU A 267 27.03 4.47 6.67
C GLU A 267 26.05 3.55 5.92
N VAL A 268 24.79 3.96 5.78
CA VAL A 268 23.79 3.15 5.06
C VAL A 268 24.14 3.06 3.58
N LEU A 269 24.57 4.17 2.96
CA LEU A 269 25.04 4.19 1.57
C LEU A 269 26.29 3.31 1.37
N ALA A 270 27.16 3.20 2.37
CA ALA A 270 28.35 2.36 2.33
C ALA A 270 28.03 0.85 2.39
N VAL A 271 26.96 0.47 3.11
CA VAL A 271 26.58 -0.95 3.28
C VAL A 271 25.46 -1.42 2.36
N ARG A 272 24.81 -0.52 1.60
CA ARG A 272 23.60 -0.82 0.81
C ARG A 272 23.72 -1.95 -0.22
N GLY A 273 24.92 -2.34 -0.65
CA GLY A 273 25.11 -3.36 -1.68
C GLY A 273 24.33 -3.07 -2.98
N GLN A 274 23.41 -3.97 -3.34
CA GLN A 274 22.53 -3.82 -4.52
C GLN A 274 21.25 -3.01 -4.22
N SER A 275 21.02 -2.67 -2.96
CA SER A 275 19.86 -1.94 -2.49
C SER A 275 19.98 -0.44 -2.80
N GLN A 276 18.82 0.21 -2.84
CA GLN A 276 18.67 1.65 -3.09
C GLN A 276 17.94 2.30 -1.91
N LEU A 277 18.14 3.61 -1.74
CA LEU A 277 17.51 4.37 -0.65
C LEU A 277 16.41 5.29 -1.19
N LEU A 278 15.35 5.44 -0.41
CA LEU A 278 14.36 6.49 -0.54
C LEU A 278 14.31 7.29 0.76
N ILE A 279 14.63 8.57 0.70
CA ILE A 279 14.73 9.40 1.90
C ILE A 279 13.67 10.47 1.84
N THR A 280 13.00 10.74 2.96
CA THR A 280 12.14 11.92 3.11
C THR A 280 12.68 12.81 4.22
N SER A 281 12.73 14.12 3.96
CA SER A 281 13.09 15.10 4.98
C SER A 281 12.56 16.49 4.65
N ARG A 282 12.50 17.37 5.65
CA ARG A 282 12.30 18.82 5.44
C ARG A 282 13.53 19.50 4.85
N HIS A 283 14.72 19.06 5.26
CA HIS A 283 15.99 19.65 4.84
C HIS A 283 16.75 18.66 3.98
N PHE A 284 17.33 19.14 2.89
CA PHE A 284 18.14 18.31 2.02
C PHE A 284 19.55 18.15 2.59
N ILE A 285 20.06 16.92 2.57
CA ILE A 285 21.44 16.60 2.94
C ILE A 285 22.21 16.33 1.64
N PRO A 286 23.10 17.23 1.20
CA PRO A 286 23.85 17.05 -0.04
C PRO A 286 24.81 15.87 0.05
N HIS A 287 24.78 15.00 -0.96
CA HIS A 287 25.73 13.88 -1.07
C HIS A 287 25.88 13.46 -2.55
N PRO A 288 27.08 13.10 -3.04
CA PRO A 288 27.32 12.79 -4.46
C PRO A 288 26.46 11.65 -5.03
N LEU A 289 26.03 10.71 -4.18
CA LEU A 289 25.20 9.56 -4.57
C LEU A 289 23.69 9.81 -4.44
N ILE A 290 23.29 11.00 -3.99
CA ILE A 290 21.88 11.32 -3.70
C ILE A 290 21.33 12.26 -4.79
N THR A 291 20.22 11.86 -5.40
CA THR A 291 19.46 12.73 -6.31
C THR A 291 18.29 13.38 -5.57
N GLN A 292 18.24 14.71 -5.59
CA GLN A 292 17.21 15.50 -4.94
C GLN A 292 15.92 15.54 -5.78
N ILE A 293 14.78 15.35 -5.10
CA ILE A 293 13.44 15.55 -5.65
C ILE A 293 12.71 16.54 -4.75
N ARG A 294 12.42 17.73 -5.27
CA ARG A 294 11.77 18.80 -4.51
C ARG A 294 10.26 18.66 -4.61
N LEU A 295 9.61 18.58 -3.46
CA LEU A 295 8.16 18.48 -3.34
C LEU A 295 7.58 19.81 -2.83
N GLY A 296 7.04 20.60 -3.75
CA GLY A 296 6.28 21.81 -3.44
C GLY A 296 4.80 21.54 -3.20
N GLY A 297 4.01 22.60 -3.00
CA GLY A 297 2.56 22.50 -2.99
C GLY A 297 1.98 22.02 -4.32
N LEU A 298 0.75 21.51 -4.28
CA LEU A 298 0.01 21.14 -5.48
C LEU A 298 -0.24 22.37 -6.36
N SER A 299 -0.16 22.22 -7.68
CA SER A 299 -0.59 23.27 -8.60
C SER A 299 -2.09 23.58 -8.42
N GLN A 300 -2.52 24.78 -8.82
CA GLN A 300 -3.93 25.18 -8.74
C GLN A 300 -4.90 24.13 -9.33
N LYS A 301 -4.57 23.54 -10.48
CA LYS A 301 -5.39 22.49 -11.12
C LYS A 301 -5.49 21.24 -10.24
N GLN A 302 -4.36 20.81 -9.68
CA GLN A 302 -4.30 19.66 -8.77
C GLN A 302 -5.00 19.96 -7.44
N THR A 303 -4.92 21.18 -6.93
CA THR A 303 -5.66 21.62 -5.74
C THR A 303 -7.17 21.61 -5.96
N VAL A 304 -7.66 22.06 -7.11
CA VAL A 304 -9.09 21.95 -7.44
C VAL A 304 -9.53 20.50 -7.45
N GLN A 305 -8.74 19.61 -8.07
CA GLN A 305 -9.01 18.16 -8.05
C GLN A 305 -9.00 17.61 -6.62
N PHE A 306 -8.00 18.00 -5.81
CA PHE A 306 -7.85 17.59 -4.42
C PHE A 306 -9.06 18.00 -3.59
N LEU A 307 -9.42 19.29 -3.61
CA LEU A 307 -10.53 19.85 -2.85
C LEU A 307 -11.85 19.19 -3.23
N ARG A 308 -12.10 18.95 -4.53
CA ARG A 308 -13.32 18.27 -4.98
C ARG A 308 -13.40 16.82 -4.53
N THR A 309 -12.30 16.08 -4.57
CA THR A 309 -12.27 14.69 -4.11
C THR A 309 -12.46 14.61 -2.59
N GLU A 310 -11.67 15.38 -1.84
CA GLU A 310 -11.71 15.37 -0.37
C GLU A 310 -13.07 15.85 0.17
N SER A 311 -13.63 16.91 -0.42
CA SER A 311 -14.95 17.41 -0.02
C SER A 311 -16.07 16.43 -0.33
N LYS A 312 -16.04 15.72 -1.46
CA LYS A 312 -17.01 14.65 -1.76
C LYS A 312 -16.92 13.51 -0.76
N LEU A 313 -15.71 13.07 -0.40
CA LEU A 313 -15.50 12.02 0.60
C LEU A 313 -16.07 12.41 1.98
N LYS A 314 -15.95 13.69 2.33
CA LYS A 314 -16.48 14.24 3.59
C LYS A 314 -17.94 14.68 3.52
N GLY A 315 -18.57 14.75 2.35
CA GLY A 315 -19.93 15.28 2.18
C GLY A 315 -20.03 16.80 2.34
N VAL A 316 -18.98 17.55 2.03
CA VAL A 316 -18.93 19.02 2.10
C VAL A 316 -19.26 19.61 0.71
N ASP A 317 -20.54 19.60 0.35
CA ASP A 317 -20.99 20.00 -1.00
C ASP A 317 -20.69 21.46 -1.35
N SER A 318 -20.64 22.35 -0.35
CA SER A 318 -20.27 23.75 -0.53
C SER A 318 -18.88 23.93 -1.17
N VAL A 319 -17.93 23.04 -0.88
CA VAL A 319 -16.59 23.03 -1.49
C VAL A 319 -16.60 22.25 -2.81
N SER A 320 -17.28 21.11 -2.85
CA SER A 320 -17.27 20.23 -4.03
C SER A 320 -17.89 20.89 -5.27
N GLN A 321 -18.90 21.75 -5.05
CA GLN A 321 -19.63 22.50 -6.07
C GLN A 321 -19.12 23.94 -6.27
N ALA A 322 -18.14 24.38 -5.47
CA ALA A 322 -17.62 25.74 -5.56
C ALA A 322 -17.00 26.03 -6.94
N GLY A 323 -17.18 27.27 -7.39
CA GLY A 323 -16.53 27.78 -8.60
C GLY A 323 -15.00 27.84 -8.45
N GLU A 324 -14.28 27.73 -9.56
CA GLU A 324 -12.81 27.68 -9.55
C GLU A 324 -12.16 28.93 -8.94
N LYS A 325 -12.79 30.10 -9.06
CA LYS A 325 -12.31 31.33 -8.41
C LYS A 325 -12.27 31.20 -6.88
N THR A 326 -13.28 30.56 -6.28
CA THR A 326 -13.34 30.31 -4.85
C THR A 326 -12.29 29.29 -4.41
N LEU A 327 -12.17 28.19 -5.15
CA LEU A 327 -11.16 27.16 -4.88
C LEU A 327 -9.73 27.69 -5.05
N LYS A 328 -9.51 28.63 -5.97
CA LYS A 328 -8.24 29.33 -6.12
C LYS A 328 -7.86 30.12 -4.86
N ARG A 329 -8.80 30.79 -4.19
CA ARG A 329 -8.51 31.50 -2.93
C ARG A 329 -7.99 30.56 -1.85
N ILE A 330 -8.54 29.34 -1.78
CA ILE A 330 -8.04 28.29 -0.88
C ILE A 330 -6.63 27.86 -1.28
N HIS A 331 -6.37 27.65 -2.58
CA HIS A 331 -5.02 27.35 -3.07
C HIS A 331 -4.02 28.44 -2.65
N ASP A 332 -4.35 29.70 -2.91
CA ASP A 332 -3.46 30.83 -2.64
C ASP A 332 -3.16 30.98 -1.15
N ALA A 333 -4.15 30.76 -0.28
CA ALA A 333 -3.98 30.81 1.18
C ALA A 333 -3.20 29.61 1.77
N THR A 334 -3.18 28.47 1.09
CA THR A 334 -2.53 27.24 1.57
C THR A 334 -1.22 26.93 0.86
N GLY A 335 -0.88 27.69 -0.19
CA GLY A 335 0.20 27.36 -1.11
C GLY A 335 0.02 25.98 -1.79
N GLY A 336 -1.20 25.43 -1.83
CA GLY A 336 -1.48 24.09 -2.35
C GLY A 336 -0.99 22.93 -1.46
N ALA A 337 -0.65 23.16 -0.20
CA ALA A 337 -0.17 22.11 0.71
C ALA A 337 -1.29 21.08 1.04
N PRO A 338 -1.15 19.78 0.72
CA PRO A 338 -2.20 18.77 0.91
C PRO A 338 -2.78 18.68 2.33
N LEU A 339 -1.95 18.73 3.37
CA LEU A 339 -2.45 18.69 4.75
C LEU A 339 -3.30 19.93 5.08
N ALA A 340 -2.82 21.12 4.71
CA ALA A 340 -3.58 22.36 4.90
C ALA A 340 -4.93 22.31 4.16
N LEU A 341 -4.95 21.79 2.92
CA LEU A 341 -6.18 21.58 2.16
C LEU A 341 -7.17 20.65 2.88
N LYS A 342 -6.70 19.52 3.46
CA LYS A 342 -7.57 18.62 4.25
C LYS A 342 -8.19 19.31 5.45
N LEU A 343 -7.40 20.12 6.17
CA LEU A 343 -7.83 20.87 7.36
C LEU A 343 -8.86 21.93 6.98
N VAL A 344 -8.63 22.68 5.90
CA VAL A 344 -9.57 23.68 5.37
C VAL A 344 -10.92 23.05 5.06
N VAL A 345 -10.95 21.90 4.36
CA VAL A 345 -12.22 21.21 4.05
C VAL A 345 -12.95 20.81 5.34
N GLY A 346 -12.23 20.37 6.37
CA GLY A 346 -12.82 20.05 7.69
C GLY A 346 -13.41 21.27 8.38
N GLN A 347 -12.71 22.42 8.35
CA GLN A 347 -13.14 23.66 8.99
C GLN A 347 -14.33 24.32 8.29
N ILE A 348 -14.37 24.32 6.95
CA ILE A 348 -15.47 24.94 6.17
C ILE A 348 -16.84 24.31 6.48
N TYR A 349 -16.87 23.09 7.01
CA TYR A 349 -18.12 22.50 7.47
C TYR A 349 -18.73 23.26 8.67
N TRP A 350 -17.90 23.88 9.50
CA TRP A 350 -18.31 24.60 10.72
C TRP A 350 -18.22 26.11 10.61
N LEU A 351 -17.32 26.61 9.76
CA LEU A 351 -16.99 28.03 9.62
C LEU A 351 -17.27 28.52 8.21
N ALA A 352 -17.56 29.81 8.06
CA ALA A 352 -17.64 30.39 6.72
C ALA A 352 -16.24 30.39 6.08
N LEU A 353 -16.17 30.31 4.75
CA LEU A 353 -14.90 30.33 4.03
C LEU A 353 -14.05 31.57 4.38
N GLU A 354 -14.69 32.73 4.55
CA GLU A 354 -13.98 33.96 4.92
C GLU A 354 -13.28 33.86 6.27
N ASP A 355 -13.92 33.24 7.27
CA ASP A 355 -13.31 33.01 8.59
C ASP A 355 -12.10 32.09 8.48
N VAL A 356 -12.22 31.01 7.68
CA VAL A 356 -11.12 30.07 7.44
C VAL A 356 -9.95 30.74 6.72
N LEU A 357 -10.23 31.56 5.71
CA LEU A 357 -9.19 32.30 5.00
C LEU A 357 -8.51 33.35 5.88
N GLN A 358 -9.26 34.00 6.78
CA GLN A 358 -8.70 34.93 7.75
C GLN A 358 -7.78 34.21 8.74
N ILE A 359 -8.19 33.05 9.25
CA ILE A 359 -7.36 32.19 10.11
C ILE A 359 -6.03 31.84 9.40
N LEU A 360 -6.07 31.46 8.13
CA LEU A 360 -4.86 31.17 7.37
C LEU A 360 -3.97 32.39 7.15
N ALA A 361 -4.56 33.57 6.96
CA ALA A 361 -3.83 34.82 6.78
C ALA A 361 -3.12 35.25 8.09
N ASP A 362 -3.80 35.10 9.23
CA ASP A 362 -3.27 35.45 10.56
C ASP A 362 -2.12 34.52 10.97
N ALA A 363 -2.10 33.29 10.46
CA ALA A 363 -1.07 32.29 10.73
C ALA A 363 0.33 32.66 10.19
N LYS A 364 0.49 33.78 9.46
CA LYS A 364 1.72 34.28 8.79
C LYS A 364 2.64 33.17 8.28
N PHE A 365 2.64 32.94 6.97
CA PHE A 365 3.54 32.00 6.30
C PHE A 365 5.00 32.52 6.26
N GLU A 366 5.61 32.80 7.42
CA GLU A 366 7.02 33.17 7.56
C GLU A 366 7.82 31.90 7.90
N GLU A 367 8.61 31.39 6.93
CA GLU A 367 9.69 30.38 6.92
C GLU A 367 9.66 29.12 7.84
N GLN A 368 8.77 29.02 8.83
CA GLN A 368 8.66 27.92 9.78
C GLN A 368 7.27 27.29 9.69
N ASP A 369 7.14 26.24 8.87
CA ASP A 369 5.89 25.48 8.68
C ASP A 369 5.17 25.11 9.98
N ARG A 370 5.92 24.90 11.07
CA ARG A 370 5.35 24.47 12.35
C ARG A 370 4.40 25.51 12.93
N ASP A 371 4.73 26.80 12.88
CA ASP A 371 3.88 27.83 13.49
C ASP A 371 2.59 28.05 12.70
N PHE A 372 2.67 28.00 11.37
CA PHE A 372 1.49 27.98 10.50
C PHE A 372 0.54 26.84 10.90
N TYR A 373 1.03 25.60 10.97
CA TYR A 373 0.19 24.46 11.30
C TYR A 373 -0.30 24.51 12.76
N ARG A 374 0.51 24.99 13.72
CA ARG A 374 0.06 25.17 15.11
C ARG A 374 -1.14 26.10 15.19
N PHE A 375 -1.14 27.20 14.45
CA PHE A 375 -2.27 28.13 14.41
C PHE A 375 -3.51 27.47 13.81
N VAL A 376 -3.38 26.79 12.66
CA VAL A 376 -4.51 26.10 12.01
C VAL A 376 -5.08 24.96 12.88
N PHE A 377 -4.22 24.20 13.55
CA PHE A 377 -4.65 23.16 14.49
C PHE A 377 -5.32 23.74 15.73
N LYS A 378 -4.86 24.88 16.23
CA LYS A 378 -5.47 25.56 17.38
C LYS A 378 -6.94 25.91 17.10
N HIS A 379 -7.24 26.48 15.93
CA HIS A 379 -8.63 26.74 15.54
C HIS A 379 -9.45 25.46 15.38
N SER A 380 -8.86 24.40 14.82
CA SER A 380 -9.54 23.11 14.71
C SER A 380 -9.84 22.50 16.09
N TRP A 381 -8.92 22.64 17.04
CA TRP A 381 -9.02 22.18 18.42
C TRP A 381 -10.13 22.90 19.20
N ASP A 382 -10.24 24.22 19.02
CA ASP A 382 -11.24 25.04 19.73
C ASP A 382 -12.69 24.72 19.29
N LEU A 383 -12.86 24.10 18.11
CA LEU A 383 -14.15 23.58 17.64
C LEU A 383 -14.49 22.19 18.22
N LEU A 384 -13.54 21.49 18.85
CA LEU A 384 -13.76 20.13 19.33
C LEU A 384 -14.49 20.12 20.68
N PRO A 385 -15.54 19.30 20.84
CA PRO A 385 -16.11 19.03 22.15
C PRO A 385 -15.12 18.24 23.02
N LEU A 386 -15.27 18.34 24.35
CA LEU A 386 -14.35 17.71 25.31
C LEU A 386 -14.07 16.21 25.05
N PRO A 387 -15.05 15.35 24.68
CA PRO A 387 -14.76 13.97 24.31
C PRO A 387 -13.77 13.84 23.14
N ALA A 388 -13.90 14.67 22.10
CA ALA A 388 -13.01 14.64 20.95
C ALA A 388 -11.61 15.17 21.29
N GLN A 389 -11.52 16.19 22.14
CA GLN A 389 -10.25 16.68 22.69
C GLN A 389 -9.51 15.57 23.45
N LYS A 390 -10.21 14.85 24.34
CA LYS A 390 -9.65 13.72 25.09
C LYS A 390 -9.16 12.59 24.17
N VAL A 391 -9.96 12.22 23.17
CA VAL A 391 -9.54 11.22 22.18
C VAL A 391 -8.30 11.70 21.44
N LEU A 392 -8.26 12.94 20.95
CA LEU A 392 -7.10 13.47 20.22
C LEU A 392 -5.83 13.51 21.07
N VAL A 393 -5.92 13.91 22.34
CA VAL A 393 -4.78 13.86 23.26
C VAL A 393 -4.31 12.43 23.46
N SER A 394 -5.23 11.48 23.65
CA SER A 394 -4.86 10.07 23.79
C SER A 394 -4.15 9.51 22.56
N MET A 395 -4.38 10.07 21.37
CA MET A 395 -3.68 9.63 20.15
C MET A 395 -2.17 9.87 20.22
N SER A 396 -1.68 10.81 21.04
CA SER A 396 -0.26 11.15 21.08
C SER A 396 0.63 10.04 21.65
N VAL A 397 0.06 9.07 22.38
CA VAL A 397 0.80 7.93 22.93
C VAL A 397 1.03 6.82 21.91
N PHE A 398 0.29 6.83 20.79
CA PHE A 398 0.44 5.83 19.74
C PHE A 398 1.48 6.26 18.71
N SER A 399 2.12 5.29 18.08
CA SER A 399 3.04 5.55 16.97
C SER A 399 2.33 6.27 15.82
N VAL A 400 2.97 7.28 15.22
CA VAL A 400 2.45 7.96 14.02
C VAL A 400 2.39 7.05 12.79
N THR A 401 3.18 5.98 12.76
CA THR A 401 3.20 5.01 11.65
C THR A 401 2.11 3.96 11.79
N ASP A 402 1.98 3.36 12.98
CA ASP A 402 1.12 2.20 13.21
C ASP A 402 -0.22 2.59 13.84
N GLY A 403 -0.26 3.68 14.60
CA GLY A 403 -1.46 4.17 15.24
C GLY A 403 -2.03 3.23 16.30
N GLY A 404 -3.25 3.55 16.75
CA GLY A 404 -4.00 2.78 17.74
C GLY A 404 -5.18 2.03 17.11
N THR A 405 -5.56 0.90 17.70
CA THR A 405 -6.86 0.27 17.42
C THR A 405 -7.97 1.04 18.12
N LYS A 406 -9.21 0.89 17.64
CA LYS A 406 -10.38 1.52 18.26
C LYS A 406 -10.46 1.22 19.77
N GLU A 407 -10.24 -0.04 20.14
CA GLU A 407 -10.34 -0.54 21.51
C GLU A 407 -9.24 0.07 22.40
N ALA A 408 -8.00 0.14 21.88
CA ALA A 408 -6.90 0.75 22.61
C ALA A 408 -7.11 2.25 22.83
N ILE A 409 -7.57 2.97 21.79
CA ILE A 409 -7.82 4.43 21.90
C ILE A 409 -8.97 4.70 22.88
N LEU A 410 -10.03 3.89 22.86
CA LEU A 410 -11.12 3.99 23.83
C LEU A 410 -10.59 3.84 25.27
N GLN A 411 -9.76 2.83 25.51
CA GLN A 411 -9.19 2.57 26.84
C GLN A 411 -8.29 3.70 27.32
N VAL A 412 -7.39 4.20 26.46
CA VAL A 412 -6.45 5.28 26.81
C VAL A 412 -7.18 6.63 26.99
N SER A 413 -8.14 6.95 26.13
CA SER A 413 -8.87 8.23 26.17
C SER A 413 -9.77 8.39 27.39
N ARG A 414 -10.16 7.28 28.05
CA ARG A 414 -11.12 7.26 29.17
C ARG A 414 -12.43 8.00 28.86
N VAL A 415 -12.84 8.00 27.59
CA VAL A 415 -14.13 8.56 27.14
C VAL A 415 -15.19 7.46 27.18
N GLU A 416 -16.40 7.79 27.64
CA GLU A 416 -17.50 6.84 27.68
C GLU A 416 -17.94 6.39 26.28
N GLN A 417 -18.32 5.13 26.14
CA GLN A 417 -18.70 4.50 24.86
C GLN A 417 -19.71 5.30 24.02
N PRO A 418 -20.79 5.90 24.58
CA PRO A 418 -21.74 6.68 23.79
C PRO A 418 -21.12 7.92 23.13
N ALA A 419 -20.12 8.53 23.77
CA ALA A 419 -19.45 9.74 23.31
C ALA A 419 -18.20 9.46 22.45
N PHE A 420 -17.58 8.28 22.61
CA PHE A 420 -16.34 7.92 21.95
C PHE A 420 -16.45 7.83 20.42
N MET A 421 -17.43 7.07 19.90
CA MET A 421 -17.56 6.90 18.45
C MET A 421 -17.90 8.20 17.70
N PRO A 422 -18.82 9.06 18.18
CA PRO A 422 -19.02 10.39 17.61
C PRO A 422 -17.76 11.25 17.65
N ALA A 423 -17.02 11.24 18.76
CA ALA A 423 -15.77 11.98 18.91
C ALA A 423 -14.71 11.53 17.89
N LEU A 424 -14.46 10.22 17.77
CA LEU A 424 -13.49 9.68 16.81
C LEU A 424 -13.89 9.99 15.36
N LYS A 425 -15.18 9.86 15.02
CA LYS A 425 -15.69 10.23 13.68
C LYS A 425 -15.49 11.71 13.37
N LEU A 426 -15.71 12.59 14.36
CA LEU A 426 -15.46 14.02 14.21
C LEU A 426 -13.98 14.32 13.96
N LEU A 427 -13.06 13.67 14.69
CA LEU A 427 -11.62 13.85 14.47
C LEU A 427 -11.19 13.40 13.07
N VAL A 428 -11.74 12.30 12.57
CA VAL A 428 -11.52 11.83 11.19
C VAL A 428 -12.06 12.83 10.18
N PHE A 429 -13.28 13.33 10.41
CA PHE A 429 -13.90 14.35 9.57
C PHE A 429 -13.07 15.65 9.51
N MET A 430 -12.54 16.09 10.65
CA MET A 430 -11.67 17.27 10.77
C MET A 430 -10.25 17.05 10.25
N SER A 431 -9.91 15.84 9.77
CA SER A 431 -8.55 15.44 9.36
C SER A 431 -7.49 15.66 10.45
N LEU A 432 -7.89 15.48 11.70
CA LEU A 432 -6.98 15.42 12.84
C LEU A 432 -6.54 13.98 13.13
N VAL A 433 -7.32 13.00 12.68
CA VAL A 433 -7.04 11.56 12.77
C VAL A 433 -7.26 10.93 11.39
N ASP A 434 -6.37 10.03 10.98
CA ASP A 434 -6.46 9.32 9.72
C ASP A 434 -6.74 7.82 9.95
N PRO A 435 -7.85 7.27 9.44
CA PRO A 435 -8.11 5.84 9.52
C PRO A 435 -7.32 5.08 8.44
N SER A 436 -6.79 3.92 8.80
CA SER A 436 -6.19 3.00 7.84
C SER A 436 -7.25 2.37 6.92
N GLN A 437 -6.82 1.96 5.72
CA GLN A 437 -7.68 1.27 4.75
C GLN A 437 -7.82 -0.24 4.99
N ASN A 438 -7.31 -0.79 6.11
CA ASN A 438 -7.38 -2.22 6.38
C ASN A 438 -8.82 -2.62 6.78
N LEU A 439 -9.38 -3.60 6.07
CA LEU A 439 -10.75 -4.08 6.27
C LEU A 439 -10.92 -4.99 7.48
N GLN A 440 -9.87 -5.71 7.89
CA GLN A 440 -9.91 -6.64 9.02
C GLN A 440 -9.68 -5.93 10.34
N GLN A 441 -8.72 -5.00 10.40
CA GLN A 441 -8.41 -4.22 11.60
C GLN A 441 -8.12 -2.77 11.24
N LYS A 442 -9.10 -1.89 11.48
CA LYS A 442 -8.91 -0.44 11.34
C LYS A 442 -8.01 0.07 12.45
N ARG A 443 -6.95 0.78 12.05
CA ARG A 443 -6.05 1.52 12.92
C ARG A 443 -6.19 2.99 12.62
N TYR A 444 -5.93 3.83 13.61
CA TYR A 444 -6.07 5.27 13.49
C TYR A 444 -4.72 5.90 13.84
N THR A 445 -4.24 6.77 12.96
CA THR A 445 -2.98 7.51 13.13
C THR A 445 -3.28 9.00 13.22
N ILE A 446 -2.30 9.77 13.69
CA ILE A 446 -2.31 11.23 13.60
C ILE A 446 -1.08 11.68 12.83
N HIS A 447 -1.22 12.76 12.06
CA HIS A 447 -0.08 13.35 11.36
C HIS A 447 0.96 13.86 12.38
N GLN A 448 2.26 13.78 12.05
CA GLN A 448 3.34 14.20 12.94
C GLN A 448 3.20 15.66 13.41
N LEU A 449 2.74 16.57 12.54
CA LEU A 449 2.45 17.96 12.91
C LEU A 449 1.27 18.08 13.89
N THR A 450 0.26 17.20 13.79
CA THR A 450 -0.86 17.14 14.74
C THR A 450 -0.35 16.64 16.09
N GLN A 451 0.46 15.58 16.10
CA GLN A 451 1.09 15.06 17.31
C GLN A 451 1.94 16.14 17.97
N TYR A 452 2.81 16.81 17.20
CA TYR A 452 3.64 17.90 17.71
C TYR A 452 2.78 18.97 18.38
N PHE A 453 1.72 19.47 17.72
CA PHE A 453 0.80 20.44 18.30
C PHE A 453 0.17 19.95 19.63
N VAL A 454 -0.29 18.69 19.68
CA VAL A 454 -0.85 18.12 20.92
C VAL A 454 0.19 18.13 22.04
N LEU A 455 1.40 17.67 21.76
CA LEU A 455 2.49 17.57 22.73
C LEU A 455 3.00 18.94 23.20
N SER A 456 3.18 19.88 22.27
CA SER A 456 3.79 21.18 22.56
C SER A 456 2.81 22.19 23.15
N ASP A 457 1.55 22.20 22.69
CA ASP A 457 0.61 23.30 22.97
C ASP A 457 -0.55 22.90 23.88
N ILE A 458 -0.96 21.62 23.87
CA ILE A 458 -2.11 21.13 24.62
C ILE A 458 -1.67 20.42 25.89
N VAL A 459 -0.85 19.38 25.79
CA VAL A 459 -0.44 18.56 26.95
C VAL A 459 0.34 19.38 27.97
N LYS A 460 1.24 20.26 27.53
CA LYS A 460 1.95 21.20 28.43
C LYS A 460 1.04 22.14 29.23
N LYS A 461 -0.23 22.29 28.83
CA LYS A 461 -1.24 23.12 29.53
C LYS A 461 -2.29 22.29 30.28
N TRP A 462 -2.25 20.96 30.15
CA TRP A 462 -3.17 20.01 30.80
C TRP A 462 -2.53 19.28 31.99
N GLY A 463 -1.24 19.54 32.28
CA GLY A 463 -0.54 19.11 33.48
C GLY A 463 -0.72 20.06 34.65
#